data_AF-A0A5D2QX11-F1
#
_entry.id   AF-A0A5D2QX11-F1
#
_cell.length_a   1.000
_cell.length_b   1.000
_cell.length_c   1.000
_cell.angle_alpha   90.00
_cell.angle_beta   90.00
_cell.angle_gamma   90.00
#
_symmetry.space_group_name_H-M   'P 1'
#
loop_
_entity.id
_entity.type
_entity.pdbx_description
1 polymer ?
#
loop_
_entity_poly.entity_id
_entity_poly.type
_entity_poly.pdbx_seq_one_letter_code
_entity_poly.pdbx_strand_id
1 'polypeptide(L)'
;MTAILERHESENLWARFYNWITSIENRLYIKWFGVLMIPTLLIATFVFIIAFIATTPVDIDGICELIFGSLLYENNTIYGAIIPIFVAIGLHFYPIWEATSADEWLYNGGLYELIVLHFLAEHNILMHMFHTLGIVGILGGSLFSAMFGSVLTSSLIRETTENESTKGGYRFNQEEEIYNIVTTHDYFG
;
A
#
# COMPACT_ATOMS: atom_id res chain seq x y z
N MET A 1 32.17 -34.34 -16.29
CA MET A 1 31.44 -33.11 -16.64
C MET A 1 30.36 -33.45 -17.68
N THR A 2 29.38 -34.30 -17.31
CA THR A 2 28.37 -34.83 -18.25
C THR A 2 27.06 -35.27 -17.56
N ALA A 3 27.00 -35.43 -16.23
CA ALA A 3 25.80 -35.91 -15.54
C ALA A 3 24.76 -34.81 -15.16
N ILE A 4 25.09 -33.53 -15.38
CA ILE A 4 24.19 -32.40 -15.01
C ILE A 4 23.29 -32.00 -16.19
N LEU A 5 23.65 -32.34 -17.43
CA LEU A 5 22.90 -31.96 -18.63
C LEU A 5 21.74 -32.90 -18.97
N GLU A 6 21.68 -34.12 -18.44
CA GLU A 6 20.63 -35.11 -18.78
C GLU A 6 19.40 -35.08 -17.86
N ARG A 7 19.43 -34.36 -16.73
CA ARG A 7 18.26 -34.23 -15.82
C ARG A 7 17.45 -32.97 -16.08
N HIS A 8 17.35 -32.56 -17.35
CA HIS A 8 16.59 -31.37 -17.74
C HIS A 8 15.46 -31.70 -18.73
N GLU A 9 15.12 -32.98 -18.90
CA GLU A 9 13.97 -33.42 -19.69
C GLU A 9 12.88 -34.11 -18.84
N SER A 10 11.68 -33.55 -18.96
CA SER A 10 10.36 -33.98 -18.46
C SER A 10 9.82 -33.41 -17.13
N GLU A 11 10.32 -32.28 -16.62
CA GLU A 11 9.46 -31.50 -15.71
C GLU A 11 8.25 -30.96 -16.49
N ASN A 12 7.04 -31.38 -16.08
CA ASN A 12 5.79 -30.89 -16.62
C ASN A 12 5.76 -29.35 -16.56
N LEU A 13 5.10 -28.68 -17.52
CA LEU A 13 4.94 -27.22 -17.56
C LEU A 13 4.45 -26.65 -16.22
N TRP A 14 3.55 -27.38 -15.55
CA TRP A 14 3.07 -27.01 -14.23
C TRP A 14 4.16 -27.00 -13.16
N ALA A 15 5.07 -27.98 -13.16
CA ALA A 15 6.18 -28.05 -12.21
C ALA A 15 7.16 -26.89 -12.43
N ARG A 16 7.44 -26.55 -13.70
CA ARG A 16 8.26 -25.39 -14.06
C ARG A 16 7.63 -24.08 -13.60
N PHE A 17 6.32 -23.93 -13.82
CA PHE A 17 5.56 -22.76 -13.36
C PHE A 17 5.53 -22.64 -11.84
N TYR A 18 5.28 -23.73 -11.13
CA TYR A 18 5.34 -23.81 -9.67
C TYR A 18 6.71 -23.37 -9.14
N ASN A 19 7.77 -24.00 -9.64
CA ASN A 19 9.15 -23.70 -9.25
C ASN A 19 9.49 -22.22 -9.50
N TRP A 20 9.03 -21.65 -10.62
CA TRP A 20 9.24 -20.24 -10.94
C TRP A 20 8.49 -19.29 -9.99
N ILE A 21 7.20 -19.55 -9.71
CA ILE A 21 6.39 -18.71 -8.82
C ILE A 21 6.93 -18.70 -7.39
N THR A 22 7.43 -19.85 -6.90
CA THR A 22 7.94 -19.98 -5.53
C THR A 22 9.43 -19.66 -5.40
N SER A 23 10.11 -19.29 -6.49
CA SER A 23 11.55 -19.01 -6.47
C SER A 23 11.88 -17.79 -5.60
N ILE A 24 12.92 -17.95 -4.79
CA ILE A 24 13.52 -16.88 -3.97
C ILE A 24 14.56 -16.05 -4.75
N GLU A 25 14.93 -16.49 -5.95
CA GLU A 25 15.92 -15.81 -6.80
C GLU A 25 15.26 -14.72 -7.68
N ASN A 26 13.94 -14.67 -7.72
CA ASN A 26 13.22 -13.60 -8.39
C ASN A 26 13.50 -12.25 -7.71
N ARG A 27 13.80 -11.21 -8.49
CA ARG A 27 14.04 -9.84 -7.98
C ARG A 27 12.89 -9.31 -7.14
N LEU A 28 11.66 -9.64 -7.53
CA LEU A 28 10.43 -9.39 -6.77
C LEU A 28 9.78 -10.74 -6.49
N TYR A 29 9.54 -11.02 -5.22
CA TYR A 29 8.95 -12.29 -4.80
C TYR A 29 7.45 -12.33 -5.16
N ILE A 30 7.01 -13.46 -5.74
CA ILE A 30 5.63 -13.62 -6.25
C ILE A 30 4.82 -14.51 -5.31
N LYS A 31 5.12 -15.82 -5.27
CA LYS A 31 4.32 -16.84 -4.59
C LYS A 31 2.85 -16.86 -5.05
N TRP A 32 2.04 -17.76 -4.49
CA TRP A 32 0.62 -17.87 -4.80
C TRP A 32 -0.19 -16.61 -4.47
N PHE A 33 0.21 -15.83 -3.45
CA PHE A 33 -0.44 -14.56 -3.15
C PHE A 33 -0.19 -13.53 -4.26
N GLY A 34 1.04 -13.45 -4.79
CA GLY A 34 1.40 -12.56 -5.88
C GLY A 34 0.62 -12.79 -7.17
N VAL A 35 0.19 -14.03 -7.44
CA VAL A 35 -0.63 -14.36 -8.63
C VAL A 35 -1.96 -13.60 -8.61
N LEU A 36 -2.55 -13.38 -7.44
CA LEU A 36 -3.78 -12.60 -7.29
C LEU A 36 -3.47 -11.12 -7.06
N MET A 37 -2.50 -10.82 -6.20
CA MET A 37 -2.15 -9.46 -5.80
C MET A 37 -1.65 -8.61 -6.98
N ILE A 38 -0.82 -9.17 -7.87
CA ILE A 38 -0.23 -8.38 -8.97
C ILE A 38 -1.32 -7.89 -9.94
N PRO A 39 -2.20 -8.75 -10.51
CA PRO A 39 -3.27 -8.28 -11.38
C PRO A 39 -4.24 -7.32 -10.68
N THR A 40 -4.64 -7.59 -9.43
CA THR A 40 -5.62 -6.74 -8.73
C THR A 40 -5.06 -5.37 -8.40
N LEU A 41 -3.83 -5.28 -7.89
CA LEU A 41 -3.19 -4.00 -7.59
C LEU A 41 -2.87 -3.22 -8.88
N LEU A 42 -2.46 -3.89 -9.96
CA LEU A 42 -2.24 -3.21 -11.24
C LEU A 42 -3.53 -2.60 -11.77
N ILE A 43 -4.62 -3.37 -11.82
CA ILE A 43 -5.92 -2.87 -12.29
C ILE A 43 -6.40 -1.72 -11.40
N ALA A 44 -6.37 -1.89 -10.08
CA ALA A 44 -6.77 -0.84 -9.14
C ALA A 44 -5.93 0.45 -9.32
N THR A 45 -4.61 0.32 -9.50
CA THR A 45 -3.72 1.47 -9.72
C THR A 45 -3.98 2.16 -11.05
N PHE A 46 -4.12 1.40 -12.14
CA PHE A 46 -4.42 1.98 -13.46
C PHE A 46 -5.77 2.70 -13.47
N VAL A 47 -6.79 2.06 -12.91
CA VAL A 47 -8.13 2.64 -12.84
C VAL A 47 -8.14 3.87 -11.94
N PHE A 48 -7.46 3.83 -10.79
CA PHE A 48 -7.30 5.00 -9.92
C PHE A 48 -6.64 6.19 -10.64
N ILE A 49 -5.53 5.97 -11.34
CA ILE A 49 -4.80 7.03 -12.05
C ILE A 49 -5.68 7.66 -13.12
N ILE A 50 -6.33 6.83 -13.96
CA ILE A 50 -7.20 7.32 -15.04
C ILE A 50 -8.40 8.06 -14.47
N ALA A 51 -9.05 7.51 -13.44
CA ALA A 51 -10.19 8.12 -12.78
C ALA A 51 -9.84 9.47 -12.18
N PHE A 52 -8.73 9.54 -11.43
CA PHE A 52 -8.28 10.77 -10.78
C PHE A 52 -7.96 11.88 -11.80
N ILE A 53 -7.45 11.53 -12.97
CA ILE A 53 -7.13 12.50 -14.02
C ILE A 53 -8.38 12.91 -14.80
N ALA A 54 -9.21 11.95 -15.21
CA ALA A 54 -10.15 12.15 -16.31
C ALA A 54 -11.58 11.63 -16.06
N THR A 55 -11.94 11.19 -14.85
CA THR A 55 -13.32 10.73 -14.61
C THR A 55 -14.31 11.87 -14.83
N THR A 56 -15.47 11.51 -15.38
CA THR A 56 -16.65 12.38 -15.48
C THR A 56 -17.16 12.75 -14.08
N PRO A 57 -17.95 13.81 -13.96
CA PRO A 57 -18.62 14.15 -12.71
C PRO A 57 -19.60 13.03 -12.34
N VAL A 58 -19.75 12.79 -11.03
CA VAL A 58 -20.55 11.70 -10.47
C VAL A 58 -21.69 12.29 -9.65
N ASP A 59 -22.90 11.75 -9.78
CA ASP A 59 -23.98 12.01 -8.84
C ASP A 59 -23.82 11.04 -7.67
N ILE A 60 -23.52 11.55 -6.48
CA ILE A 60 -23.32 10.71 -5.30
C ILE A 60 -24.64 10.49 -4.54
N ASP A 61 -25.50 11.50 -4.47
CA ASP A 61 -26.63 11.52 -3.53
C ASP A 61 -27.96 11.10 -4.17
N GLY A 62 -28.05 10.95 -5.50
CA GLY A 62 -29.33 10.59 -6.13
C GLY A 62 -30.30 11.72 -6.30
N ILE A 63 -29.77 12.94 -6.27
CA ILE A 63 -30.56 14.17 -6.39
C ILE A 63 -30.24 14.94 -7.69
N CYS A 64 -29.55 14.31 -8.63
CA CYS A 64 -29.11 14.89 -9.90
C CYS A 64 -28.13 16.08 -9.72
N GLU A 65 -27.33 16.06 -8.65
CA GLU A 65 -26.26 17.03 -8.41
C GLU A 65 -24.89 16.39 -8.66
N LEU A 66 -24.14 16.96 -9.60
CA LEU A 66 -22.87 16.40 -10.06
C LEU A 66 -21.70 16.95 -9.25
N ILE A 67 -20.87 16.05 -8.73
CA ILE A 67 -19.61 16.41 -8.07
C ILE A 67 -18.44 16.15 -9.02
N PHE A 68 -17.64 17.19 -9.23
CA PHE A 68 -16.42 17.14 -10.02
C PHE A 68 -15.26 16.63 -9.16
N GLY A 69 -14.72 15.46 -9.48
CA GLY A 69 -13.61 14.86 -8.72
C GLY A 69 -12.25 14.87 -9.44
N SER A 70 -12.22 14.97 -10.78
CA SER A 70 -10.98 14.75 -11.54
C SER A 70 -10.21 16.05 -11.85
N LEU A 71 -8.93 15.91 -12.19
CA LEU A 71 -8.03 17.02 -12.53
C LEU A 71 -8.45 17.74 -13.82
N LEU A 72 -8.98 17.02 -14.82
CA LEU A 72 -9.47 17.64 -16.06
C LEU A 72 -10.69 18.54 -15.84
N TYR A 73 -11.42 18.34 -14.75
CA TYR A 73 -12.49 19.24 -14.29
C TYR A 73 -12.00 20.24 -13.24
N GLU A 74 -10.79 20.76 -13.44
CA GLU A 74 -10.21 21.90 -12.70
C GLU A 74 -9.92 21.67 -11.20
N ASN A 75 -9.91 20.42 -10.74
CA ASN A 75 -9.41 20.10 -9.41
C ASN A 75 -7.88 20.09 -9.35
N ASN A 76 -7.33 20.38 -8.18
CA ASN A 76 -5.90 20.21 -7.88
C ASN A 76 -5.67 18.92 -7.07
N THR A 77 -4.42 18.59 -6.71
CA THR A 77 -4.10 17.35 -5.98
C THR A 77 -4.77 17.25 -4.59
N ILE A 78 -5.14 18.37 -3.97
CA ILE A 78 -5.78 18.39 -2.64
C ILE A 78 -7.29 18.16 -2.75
N TYR A 79 -7.95 18.78 -3.75
CA TYR A 79 -9.40 18.68 -3.95
C TYR A 79 -9.82 17.55 -4.89
N GLY A 80 -8.90 17.05 -5.71
CA GLY A 80 -9.16 15.92 -6.60
C GLY A 80 -9.47 14.67 -5.78
N ALA A 81 -10.50 13.95 -6.20
CA ALA A 81 -10.96 12.73 -5.54
C ALA A 81 -11.69 11.83 -6.54
N ILE A 82 -11.71 10.53 -6.24
CA ILE A 82 -12.63 9.60 -6.90
C ILE A 82 -13.91 9.62 -6.08
N ILE A 83 -14.99 10.11 -6.69
CA ILE A 83 -16.27 10.29 -6.00
C ILE A 83 -16.91 8.92 -5.72
N PRO A 84 -17.42 8.68 -4.49
CA PRO A 84 -18.10 7.45 -4.11
C PRO A 84 -19.31 7.08 -4.99
N ILE A 85 -19.72 5.82 -4.88
CA ILE A 85 -20.87 5.29 -5.62
C ILE A 85 -22.17 5.97 -5.19
N PHE A 86 -23.09 6.05 -6.15
CA PHE A 86 -24.45 6.51 -5.97
C PHE A 86 -25.16 5.88 -4.76
N VAL A 87 -25.69 6.70 -3.85
CA VAL A 87 -26.41 6.25 -2.65
C VAL A 87 -27.61 5.34 -3.01
N ALA A 88 -28.25 5.53 -4.16
CA ALA A 88 -29.35 4.67 -4.58
C ALA A 88 -28.93 3.27 -5.07
N ILE A 89 -27.65 3.08 -5.43
CA ILE A 89 -27.07 1.73 -5.62
C ILE A 89 -26.81 1.08 -4.26
N GLY A 90 -26.51 1.87 -3.23
CA GLY A 90 -26.37 1.39 -1.85
C GLY A 90 -25.23 0.37 -1.72
N LEU A 91 -25.55 -0.84 -1.26
CA LEU A 91 -24.59 -1.97 -1.12
C LEU A 91 -24.73 -3.01 -2.24
N HIS A 92 -25.47 -2.70 -3.31
CA HIS A 92 -25.56 -3.59 -4.46
C HIS A 92 -24.23 -3.64 -5.20
N PHE A 93 -23.84 -4.85 -5.60
CA PHE A 93 -22.65 -5.03 -6.42
C PHE A 93 -22.90 -4.43 -7.82
N TYR A 94 -22.16 -3.38 -8.21
CA TYR A 94 -22.36 -2.65 -9.46
C TYR A 94 -21.13 -2.73 -10.39
N PRO A 95 -20.87 -3.93 -10.95
CA PRO A 95 -19.81 -4.12 -11.92
C PRO A 95 -20.16 -3.45 -13.26
N ILE A 96 -19.15 -3.24 -14.11
CA ILE A 96 -19.32 -2.56 -15.41
C ILE A 96 -20.40 -3.18 -16.31
N TRP A 97 -20.68 -4.48 -16.19
CA TRP A 97 -21.69 -5.18 -16.99
C TRP A 97 -23.11 -5.07 -16.43
N GLU A 98 -23.31 -4.45 -15.27
CA GLU A 98 -24.64 -4.16 -14.72
C GLU A 98 -25.23 -2.87 -15.30
N ALA A 99 -24.38 -1.94 -15.75
CA ALA A 99 -24.80 -0.71 -16.40
C ALA A 99 -25.21 -0.95 -17.86
N THR A 100 -26.15 -0.16 -18.37
CA THR A 100 -26.53 -0.20 -19.80
C THR A 100 -25.47 0.40 -20.72
N SER A 101 -24.58 1.24 -20.19
CA SER A 101 -23.44 1.82 -20.92
C SER A 101 -22.27 2.18 -20.00
N ALA A 102 -21.09 2.37 -20.58
CA ALA A 102 -19.92 2.85 -19.82
C ALA A 102 -20.15 4.27 -19.24
N ASP A 103 -20.89 5.12 -19.94
CA ASP A 103 -21.19 6.49 -19.48
C ASP A 103 -22.09 6.47 -18.24
N GLU A 104 -23.11 5.60 -18.22
CA GLU A 104 -23.95 5.39 -17.03
C GLU A 104 -23.14 4.84 -15.86
N TRP A 105 -22.25 3.87 -16.11
CA TRP A 105 -21.40 3.29 -15.08
C TRP A 105 -20.48 4.33 -14.43
N LEU A 106 -19.90 5.22 -15.24
CA LEU A 106 -19.08 6.33 -14.76
C LEU A 106 -19.91 7.37 -13.99
N TYR A 107 -21.08 7.75 -14.52
CA TYR A 107 -21.99 8.71 -13.89
C TYR A 107 -22.43 8.27 -12.48
N ASN A 108 -22.64 6.97 -12.28
CA ASN A 108 -23.07 6.40 -11.00
C ASN A 108 -21.91 6.10 -10.03
N GLY A 109 -20.66 6.42 -10.37
CA GLY A 109 -19.50 6.23 -9.48
C GLY A 109 -18.98 4.79 -9.40
N GLY A 110 -19.22 3.96 -10.43
CA GLY A 110 -18.79 2.55 -10.46
C GLY A 110 -17.27 2.33 -10.34
N LEU A 111 -16.46 3.35 -10.68
CA LEU A 111 -15.00 3.33 -10.47
C LEU A 111 -14.62 3.26 -8.99
N TYR A 112 -15.41 3.85 -8.09
CA TYR A 112 -15.14 3.83 -6.66
C TYR A 112 -15.34 2.43 -6.08
N GLU A 113 -16.40 1.73 -6.45
CA GLU A 113 -16.66 0.36 -5.99
C GLU A 113 -15.58 -0.61 -6.50
N LEU A 114 -15.12 -0.44 -7.74
CA LEU A 114 -14.02 -1.22 -8.32
C LEU A 114 -12.72 -1.06 -7.52
N ILE A 115 -12.47 0.12 -6.95
CA ILE A 115 -11.24 0.43 -6.23
C ILE A 115 -11.34 0.10 -4.73
N VAL A 116 -12.46 0.42 -4.06
CA VAL A 116 -12.43 0.68 -2.61
C VAL A 116 -13.11 -0.37 -1.75
N LEU A 117 -14.23 -0.99 -2.12
CA LEU A 117 -15.03 -1.83 -1.21
C LEU A 117 -15.02 -1.33 0.27
N HIS A 118 -15.68 -0.19 0.46
CA HIS A 118 -16.38 0.33 1.64
C HIS A 118 -15.64 0.71 2.94
N PHE A 119 -15.80 2.00 3.29
CA PHE A 119 -16.00 2.49 4.66
C PHE A 119 -16.98 3.67 4.67
N LEU A 120 -17.94 3.71 5.60
CA LEU A 120 -18.90 4.81 5.80
C LEU A 120 -18.94 5.18 7.28
N ALA A 121 -19.01 6.47 7.60
CA ALA A 121 -18.99 6.95 8.99
C ALA A 121 -20.00 8.07 9.24
N GLU A 122 -20.99 7.81 10.10
CA GLU A 122 -21.94 8.78 10.66
C GLU A 122 -22.02 8.64 12.19
N HIS A 123 -20.87 8.59 12.87
CA HIS A 123 -20.82 8.36 14.30
C HIS A 123 -19.90 9.35 15.01
N ASN A 124 -20.22 9.66 16.27
CA ASN A 124 -19.39 10.48 17.18
C ASN A 124 -18.09 9.74 17.57
N ILE A 125 -17.24 9.53 16.56
CA ILE A 125 -16.12 8.59 16.58
C ILE A 125 -15.06 8.98 17.60
N LEU A 126 -14.96 10.28 17.94
CA LEU A 126 -13.99 10.77 18.92
C LEU A 126 -14.23 10.19 20.32
N MET A 127 -15.48 9.88 20.66
CA MET A 127 -15.85 9.29 21.96
C MET A 127 -15.82 7.77 21.96
N HIS A 128 -15.50 7.14 20.82
CA HIS A 128 -15.50 5.69 20.68
C HIS A 128 -14.16 5.10 21.10
N MET A 129 -14.18 4.16 22.06
CA MET A 129 -12.98 3.57 22.65
C MET A 129 -12.01 2.99 21.61
N PHE A 130 -12.51 2.34 20.55
CA PHE A 130 -11.64 1.76 19.52
C PHE A 130 -10.92 2.84 18.68
N HIS A 131 -11.51 4.02 18.50
CA HIS A 131 -10.85 5.13 17.83
C HIS A 131 -9.77 5.75 18.74
N THR A 132 -10.06 5.95 20.02
CA THR A 132 -9.06 6.42 21.00
C THR A 132 -7.89 5.44 21.13
N LEU A 133 -8.16 4.13 21.13
CA LEU A 133 -7.12 3.10 21.14
C LEU A 133 -6.26 3.16 19.86
N GLY A 134 -6.87 3.40 18.70
CA GLY A 134 -6.17 3.65 17.44
C GLY A 134 -5.25 4.87 17.51
N ILE A 135 -5.73 5.99 18.07
CA ILE A 135 -4.92 7.20 18.29
C ILE A 135 -3.73 6.90 19.20
N VAL A 136 -3.94 6.23 20.33
CA VAL A 136 -2.87 5.82 21.25
C VAL A 136 -1.86 4.92 20.54
N GLY A 137 -2.30 4.02 19.67
CA GLY A 137 -1.43 3.18 18.86
C GLY A 137 -0.56 3.97 17.88
N ILE A 138 -1.13 4.92 17.14
CA ILE A 138 -0.39 5.75 16.18
C ILE A 138 0.57 6.71 16.89
N LEU A 139 0.12 7.40 17.93
CA LEU A 139 0.96 8.31 18.71
C LEU A 139 2.05 7.57 19.48
N GLY A 140 1.71 6.44 20.11
CA GLY A 140 2.68 5.58 20.79
C GLY A 140 3.69 4.98 19.82
N GLY A 141 3.24 4.45 18.68
CA GLY A 141 4.11 3.89 17.65
C GLY A 141 5.06 4.93 17.05
N SER A 142 4.58 6.13 16.74
CA SER A 142 5.44 7.23 16.25
C SER A 142 6.43 7.70 17.31
N LEU A 143 5.98 7.84 18.57
CA LEU A 143 6.86 8.18 19.70
C LEU A 143 7.95 7.12 19.90
N PHE A 144 7.61 5.84 19.94
CA PHE A 144 8.58 4.75 20.11
C PHE A 144 9.50 4.62 18.90
N SER A 145 9.01 4.85 17.68
CA SER A 145 9.88 4.89 16.49
C SER A 145 10.91 6.01 16.58
N ALA A 146 10.51 7.21 17.03
CA ALA A 146 11.43 8.33 17.21
C ALA A 146 12.41 8.08 18.37
N MET A 147 11.92 7.58 19.50
CA MET A 147 12.71 7.25 20.69
C MET A 147 13.74 6.16 20.40
N PHE A 148 13.33 5.07 19.74
CA PHE A 148 14.25 4.00 19.38
C PHE A 148 15.33 4.50 18.41
N GLY A 149 14.94 5.27 17.39
CA GLY A 149 15.89 5.88 16.46
C GLY A 149 16.87 6.83 17.15
N SER A 150 16.42 7.68 18.07
CA SER A 150 17.29 8.64 18.76
C SER A 150 18.27 7.97 19.71
N VAL A 151 17.79 7.01 20.51
CA VAL A 151 18.60 6.31 21.50
C VAL A 151 19.66 5.45 20.81
N LEU A 152 19.32 4.70 19.77
CA LEU A 152 20.32 3.96 18.98
C LEU A 152 21.35 4.88 18.34
N THR A 153 20.92 6.02 17.80
CA THR A 153 21.85 6.97 17.15
C THR A 153 22.81 7.60 18.16
N SER A 154 22.39 7.80 19.41
CA SER A 154 23.23 8.38 20.47
C SER A 154 24.33 7.45 21.00
N SER A 155 24.20 6.14 20.80
CA SER A 155 25.11 5.12 21.33
C SER A 155 25.91 4.37 20.26
N LEU A 156 25.92 4.89 19.01
CA LEU A 156 26.73 4.34 17.93
C LEU A 156 28.21 4.30 18.29
N ILE A 157 28.85 3.17 17.96
CA ILE A 157 30.30 3.02 18.11
C ILE A 157 30.98 3.84 17.02
N ARG A 158 32.00 4.63 17.40
CA ARG A 158 32.67 5.54 16.46
C ARG A 158 33.65 4.77 15.57
N GLU A 159 33.24 4.54 14.33
CA GLU A 159 34.05 3.86 13.29
C GLU A 159 34.52 4.79 12.15
N THR A 160 34.04 6.02 12.10
CA THR A 160 34.37 6.99 11.03
C THR A 160 35.05 8.25 11.56
N THR A 161 35.68 9.00 10.65
CA THR A 161 36.21 10.33 10.95
C THR A 161 35.11 11.40 10.93
N GLU A 162 35.40 12.59 11.45
CA GLU A 162 34.45 13.71 11.51
C GLU A 162 34.06 14.25 10.13
N ASN A 163 34.88 14.01 9.11
CA ASN A 163 34.66 14.46 7.73
C ASN A 163 33.84 13.47 6.89
N GLU A 164 33.46 12.34 7.48
CA GLU A 164 32.71 11.26 6.82
C GLU A 164 31.38 11.03 7.51
N SER A 165 30.39 10.50 6.79
CA SER A 165 29.12 10.15 7.40
C SER A 165 29.30 8.97 8.36
N THR A 166 28.70 9.06 9.54
CA THR A 166 28.65 7.96 10.52
C THR A 166 28.06 6.67 9.95
N LYS A 167 27.21 6.75 8.91
CA LYS A 167 26.66 5.59 8.21
C LYS A 167 27.73 4.76 7.50
N GLY A 168 28.85 5.36 7.11
CA GLY A 168 29.98 4.66 6.50
C GLY A 168 30.67 3.67 7.45
N GLY A 169 30.44 3.80 8.75
CA GLY A 169 30.94 2.87 9.77
C GLY A 169 30.20 1.53 9.78
N TYR A 170 28.97 1.46 9.23
CA TYR A 170 28.23 0.21 9.12
C TYR A 170 28.64 -0.55 7.84
N ARG A 171 28.93 -1.84 7.98
CA ARG A 171 29.16 -2.76 6.85
C ARG A 171 28.05 -3.79 6.77
N PHE A 172 27.49 -3.97 5.58
CA PHE A 172 26.47 -5.00 5.36
C PHE A 172 27.06 -6.40 5.61
N ASN A 173 26.33 -7.25 6.36
CA ASN A 173 26.75 -8.57 6.85
C ASN A 173 27.90 -8.58 7.88
N GLN A 174 28.11 -7.51 8.64
CA GLN A 174 28.99 -7.59 9.81
C GLN A 174 28.32 -8.33 10.98
N GLU A 175 29.13 -9.00 11.81
CA GLU A 175 28.64 -9.78 12.95
C GLU A 175 28.56 -8.97 14.25
N GLU A 176 29.33 -7.89 14.36
CA GLU A 176 29.37 -7.04 15.56
C GLU A 176 28.20 -6.04 15.58
N GLU A 177 27.69 -5.78 16.79
CA GLU A 177 26.67 -4.76 17.03
C GLU A 177 27.23 -3.36 16.77
N ILE A 178 26.40 -2.49 16.19
CA ILE A 178 26.84 -1.14 15.76
C ILE A 178 26.72 -0.06 16.82
N TYR A 179 26.12 -0.41 17.96
CA TYR A 179 25.84 0.49 19.05
C TYR A 179 26.04 -0.21 20.38
N ASN A 180 26.26 0.57 21.43
CA ASN A 180 26.40 0.02 22.76
C ASN A 180 25.05 -0.02 23.48
N ILE A 181 24.50 -1.23 23.65
CA ILE A 181 23.22 -1.44 24.34
C ILE A 181 23.27 -1.13 25.84
N VAL A 182 24.44 -1.27 26.48
CA VAL A 182 24.60 -0.98 27.92
C VAL A 182 24.50 0.53 28.14
N THR A 183 25.23 1.34 27.37
CA THR A 183 25.13 2.80 27.48
C THR A 183 23.75 3.33 27.10
N THR A 184 23.10 2.68 26.13
CA THR A 184 21.71 2.92 25.76
C THR A 184 20.77 2.69 26.94
N HIS A 185 20.89 1.53 27.59
CA HIS A 185 20.06 1.16 28.73
C HIS A 185 20.30 2.11 29.91
N ASP A 186 21.55 2.43 30.22
CA ASP A 186 21.92 3.34 31.31
C ASP A 186 21.50 4.79 31.05
N TYR A 187 21.40 5.21 29.79
CA TYR A 187 20.90 6.55 29.43
C TYR A 187 19.37 6.67 29.60
N PHE A 188 18.64 5.57 29.37
CA PHE A 188 17.18 5.57 29.37
C PHE A 188 16.56 5.17 30.73
N GLY A 189 17.22 4.28 31.48
CA GLY A 189 16.77 3.76 32.79
C GLY A 189 17.00 4.70 33.95
#